data_AF-A0A538RA98-F1
#
_entry.id   AF-A0A538RA98-F1
#
_cell.length_a   1.000
_cell.length_b   1.000
_cell.length_c   1.000
_cell.angle_alpha   90.00
_cell.angle_beta   90.00
_cell.angle_gamma   90.00
#
_symmetry.space_group_name_H-M   'P 1'
#
loop_
_entity.id
_entity.type
_entity.pdbx_description
1 polymer ?
#
loop_
_entity_poly.entity_id
_entity_poly.type
_entity_poly.pdbx_seq_one_letter_code
_entity_poly.pdbx_strand_id
1 'polypeptide(L)'
;MSSAPVKKDPVAVETEVREKIHLEILKRTGAYHANDHVLLPSGQHTSEYIEKTLVTTEPSFTEGLGGVIAKHFAPWPVDAVLSTGPGALILSHCVARAHPSRPIVVYGAKGLSRGKRRVSLPAEFQRLIRPGTRVLLVEDLVSSGTTLNLLIELVEQLG
;
A
#
# COMPACT_ATOMS: atom_id res chain seq x y z
N MET A 1 -37.76 -11.89 32.22
CA MET A 1 -37.81 -11.92 30.75
C MET A 1 -36.36 -11.87 30.25
N SER A 2 -35.82 -13.00 29.80
CA SER A 2 -34.44 -13.11 29.33
C SER A 2 -34.34 -12.51 27.94
N SER A 3 -33.57 -11.43 27.77
CA SER A 3 -33.24 -10.92 26.44
C SER A 3 -32.40 -11.95 25.70
N ALA A 4 -32.87 -12.40 24.55
CA ALA A 4 -32.10 -13.27 23.68
C ALA A 4 -30.83 -12.52 23.20
N PRO A 5 -29.67 -13.19 23.12
CA PRO A 5 -28.47 -12.54 22.63
C PRO A 5 -28.69 -12.16 21.16
N VAL A 6 -28.51 -10.87 20.86
CA VAL A 6 -28.54 -10.35 19.49
C VAL A 6 -27.43 -11.06 18.72
N LYS A 7 -27.80 -11.95 17.78
CA LYS A 7 -26.83 -12.58 16.88
C LYS A 7 -26.22 -11.49 16.00
N LYS A 8 -24.94 -11.18 16.23
CA LYS A 8 -24.18 -10.27 15.37
C LYS A 8 -24.01 -10.89 13.98
N ASP A 9 -24.12 -10.06 12.95
CA ASP A 9 -23.89 -10.43 11.54
C ASP A 9 -22.44 -10.97 11.37
N PRO A 10 -22.25 -12.18 10.81
CA PRO A 10 -20.93 -12.77 10.60
C PRO A 10 -19.95 -11.88 9.83
N VAL A 11 -20.43 -11.13 8.83
CA VAL A 11 -19.59 -10.25 7.99
C VAL A 11 -19.16 -9.02 8.79
N ALA A 12 -20.05 -8.49 9.62
CA ALA A 12 -19.75 -7.38 10.52
C ALA A 12 -18.74 -7.81 11.61
N VAL A 13 -18.87 -9.03 12.14
CA VAL A 13 -17.91 -9.59 13.11
C VAL A 13 -16.53 -9.79 12.48
N GLU A 14 -16.47 -10.32 11.25
CA GLU A 14 -15.20 -10.49 10.52
C GLU A 14 -14.52 -9.14 10.22
N THR A 15 -15.32 -8.13 9.86
CA THR A 15 -14.83 -6.75 9.64
C THR A 15 -14.32 -6.12 10.94
N GLU A 16 -15.09 -6.20 12.02
CA GLU A 16 -14.74 -5.67 13.35
C GLU A 16 -13.46 -6.33 13.90
N VAL A 17 -13.31 -7.65 13.70
CA VAL A 17 -12.10 -8.41 14.09
C VAL A 17 -10.90 -7.96 13.25
N ARG A 18 -11.08 -7.77 11.94
CA ARG A 18 -10.02 -7.33 11.03
C ARG A 18 -9.55 -5.91 11.35
N GLU A 19 -10.48 -4.99 11.63
CA GLU A 19 -10.18 -3.63 12.08
C GLU A 19 -9.42 -3.63 13.41
N LYS A 20 -9.84 -4.46 14.38
CA LYS A 20 -9.13 -4.63 15.66
C LYS A 20 -7.71 -5.19 15.49
N ILE A 21 -7.54 -6.21 14.65
CA ILE A 21 -6.22 -6.78 14.35
C ILE A 21 -5.29 -5.73 13.73
N HIS A 22 -5.79 -4.94 12.79
CA HIS A 22 -4.99 -3.88 12.17
C HIS A 22 -4.62 -2.79 13.19
N LEU A 23 -5.56 -2.32 14.01
CA LEU A 23 -5.29 -1.28 15.00
C LEU A 23 -4.27 -1.73 16.06
N GLU A 24 -4.35 -2.97 16.55
CA GLU A 24 -3.38 -3.50 17.51
C GLU A 24 -1.97 -3.57 16.93
N ILE A 25 -1.84 -3.90 15.66
CA ILE A 25 -0.54 -3.92 14.98
C ILE A 25 0.01 -2.51 14.86
N LEU A 26 -0.82 -1.54 14.47
CA LEU A 26 -0.41 -0.13 14.41
C LEU A 26 -0.01 0.41 15.79
N LYS A 27 -0.72 0.03 16.86
CA LYS A 27 -0.34 0.40 18.22
C LYS A 27 0.98 -0.26 18.65
N ARG A 28 1.16 -1.55 18.36
CA ARG A 28 2.35 -2.31 18.77
C ARG A 28 3.63 -1.83 18.08
N THR A 29 3.55 -1.45 16.82
CA THR A 29 4.69 -0.85 16.09
C THR A 29 4.96 0.60 16.48
N GLY A 30 4.08 1.22 17.29
CA GLY A 30 4.09 2.64 17.57
C GLY A 30 3.66 3.50 16.36
N ALA A 31 3.12 2.89 15.30
CA ALA A 31 2.66 3.60 14.12
C ALA A 31 1.38 4.40 14.36
N TYR A 32 0.57 4.06 15.37
CA TYR A 32 -0.67 4.78 15.69
C TYR A 32 -0.45 5.83 16.77
N HIS A 33 -0.61 7.09 16.40
CA HIS A 33 -0.63 8.23 17.32
C HIS A 33 -2.06 8.71 17.50
N ALA A 34 -2.52 8.80 18.75
CA ALA A 34 -3.86 9.26 19.11
C ALA A 34 -3.79 10.26 20.27
N ASN A 35 -4.77 11.17 20.33
CA ASN A 35 -4.85 12.27 21.30
C ASN A 35 -3.71 13.29 21.18
N ASP A 36 -3.21 13.51 19.97
CA ASP A 36 -2.18 14.50 19.67
C ASP A 36 -2.74 15.60 18.74
N HIS A 37 -2.16 16.80 18.74
CA HIS A 37 -2.51 17.88 17.82
C HIS A 37 -1.58 17.83 16.60
N VAL A 38 -1.85 16.89 15.68
CA VAL A 38 -0.99 16.71 14.50
C VAL A 38 -1.41 17.65 13.38
N LEU A 39 -0.47 18.49 12.92
CA LEU A 39 -0.64 19.31 11.73
C LEU A 39 -0.26 18.49 10.49
N LEU A 40 -1.23 18.21 9.64
CA LEU A 40 -1.01 17.50 8.38
C LEU A 40 -0.27 18.39 7.37
N PRO A 41 0.41 17.81 6.35
CA PRO A 41 1.00 18.58 5.26
C PRO A 41 -0.01 19.46 4.47
N SER A 42 -1.31 19.19 4.62
CA SER A 42 -2.40 20.01 4.08
C SER A 42 -2.72 21.27 4.91
N GLY A 43 -2.12 21.43 6.09
CA GLY A 43 -2.45 22.46 7.07
C GLY A 43 -3.66 22.15 7.95
N GLN A 44 -4.28 20.96 7.78
CA GLN A 44 -5.39 20.52 8.63
C GLN A 44 -4.89 19.89 9.94
N HIS A 45 -5.68 20.04 11.00
CA HIS A 45 -5.42 19.41 12.29
C HIS A 45 -6.15 18.06 12.36
N THR A 46 -5.51 17.04 12.92
CA THR A 46 -6.12 15.75 13.23
C THR A 46 -5.73 15.32 14.65
N SER A 47 -6.64 14.62 15.33
CA SER A 47 -6.39 13.98 16.62
C SER A 47 -5.70 12.62 16.51
N GLU A 48 -5.60 12.10 15.27
CA GLU A 48 -5.05 10.78 14.97
C GLU A 48 -4.16 10.81 13.72
N TYR A 49 -3.01 10.15 13.80
CA TYR A 49 -2.02 10.04 12.72
C TYR A 49 -1.41 8.64 12.67
N ILE A 50 -1.20 8.12 11.45
CA ILE A 50 -0.51 6.84 11.23
C ILE A 50 0.87 7.12 10.65
N GLU A 51 1.91 6.79 11.41
CA GLU A 51 3.29 6.76 10.92
C GLU A 51 3.53 5.50 10.10
N LYS A 52 3.25 5.61 8.80
CA LYS A 52 3.31 4.47 7.87
C LYS A 52 4.68 3.79 7.80
N THR A 53 5.76 4.52 8.10
CA THR A 53 7.12 3.96 8.09
C THR A 53 7.28 2.84 9.12
N LEU A 54 6.70 3.03 10.31
CA LEU A 54 6.78 2.08 11.42
C LEU A 54 5.98 0.80 11.14
N VAL A 55 4.93 0.86 10.34
CA VAL A 55 4.13 -0.33 9.98
C VAL A 55 4.98 -1.40 9.28
N THR A 56 5.87 -0.97 8.39
CA THR A 56 6.74 -1.89 7.63
C THR A 56 7.86 -2.52 8.46
N THR A 57 8.06 -2.08 9.71
CA THR A 57 9.04 -2.68 10.63
C THR A 57 8.58 -4.01 11.21
N GLU A 58 7.30 -4.37 11.07
CA GLU A 58 6.77 -5.69 11.41
C GLU A 58 6.75 -6.59 10.17
N PRO A 59 7.75 -7.48 9.96
CA PRO A 59 7.89 -8.18 8.70
C PRO A 59 6.78 -9.19 8.47
N SER A 60 6.40 -9.95 9.50
CA SER A 60 5.32 -10.95 9.41
C SER A 60 3.97 -10.33 9.05
N PHE A 61 3.69 -9.13 9.57
CA PHE A 61 2.48 -8.40 9.18
C PHE A 61 2.56 -7.93 7.73
N THR A 62 3.67 -7.32 7.33
CA THR A 62 3.86 -6.81 5.96
C THR A 62 3.82 -7.94 4.93
N GLU A 63 4.41 -9.10 5.26
CA GLU A 63 4.33 -10.31 4.45
C GLU A 63 2.89 -10.85 4.36
N GLY A 64 2.17 -10.88 5.49
CA GLY A 64 0.76 -11.27 5.52
C GLY A 64 -0.12 -10.37 4.63
N LEU A 65 0.06 -9.05 4.72
CA LEU A 65 -0.61 -8.08 3.85
C LEU A 65 -0.27 -8.32 2.38
N GLY A 66 1.02 -8.51 2.07
CA GLY A 66 1.47 -8.84 0.72
C GLY A 66 0.79 -10.10 0.17
N GLY A 67 0.63 -11.13 1.00
CA GLY A 67 -0.08 -12.37 0.65
C GLY A 67 -1.58 -12.16 0.39
N VAL A 68 -2.25 -11.33 1.19
CA VAL A 68 -3.67 -10.98 0.98
C VAL A 68 -3.86 -10.24 -0.34
N ILE A 69 -3.02 -9.25 -0.63
CA ILE A 69 -3.06 -8.48 -1.88
C ILE A 69 -2.76 -9.40 -3.06
N ALA A 70 -1.71 -10.22 -2.98
CA ALA A 70 -1.35 -11.17 -4.02
C ALA A 70 -2.48 -12.17 -4.32
N LYS A 71 -3.16 -12.67 -3.29
CA LYS A 71 -4.31 -13.57 -3.44
C LYS A 71 -5.48 -12.86 -4.15
N HIS A 72 -5.73 -11.60 -3.82
CA HIS A 72 -6.78 -10.82 -4.48
C HIS A 72 -6.48 -10.67 -5.98
N PHE A 73 -5.23 -10.37 -6.35
CA PHE A 73 -4.84 -10.17 -7.75
C PHE A 73 -4.45 -11.45 -8.51
N ALA A 74 -4.42 -12.62 -7.85
CA ALA A 74 -4.04 -13.90 -8.44
C ALA A 74 -4.77 -14.29 -9.75
N PRO A 75 -6.05 -13.93 -9.98
CA PRO A 75 -6.71 -14.22 -11.25
C PRO A 75 -6.15 -13.46 -12.46
N TRP A 76 -5.38 -12.38 -12.25
CA TRP A 76 -4.82 -11.56 -13.32
C TRP A 76 -3.32 -11.83 -13.51
N PRO A 77 -2.85 -12.00 -14.74
CA PRO A 77 -1.42 -12.13 -14.98
C PRO A 77 -0.71 -10.79 -14.72
N VAL A 78 0.31 -10.81 -13.86
CA VAL A 78 1.12 -9.64 -13.51
C VAL A 78 2.57 -9.91 -13.91
N ASP A 79 3.16 -9.00 -14.69
CA ASP A 79 4.54 -9.11 -15.15
C ASP A 79 5.49 -8.33 -14.24
N ALA A 80 5.04 -7.18 -13.74
CA ALA A 80 5.80 -6.32 -12.83
C ALA A 80 4.91 -5.75 -11.72
N VAL A 81 5.47 -5.61 -10.52
CA VAL A 81 4.91 -4.78 -9.45
C VAL A 81 5.70 -3.48 -9.40
N LEU A 82 4.99 -2.35 -9.47
CA LEU A 82 5.57 -1.01 -9.44
C LEU A 82 5.03 -0.23 -8.25
N SER A 83 5.95 0.40 -7.52
CA SER A 83 5.62 1.29 -6.39
C SER A 83 6.56 2.48 -6.34
N THR A 84 6.39 3.37 -5.37
CA THR A 84 7.37 4.43 -5.11
C THR A 84 7.52 4.77 -3.63
N GLY A 85 8.77 4.86 -3.19
CA GLY A 85 9.13 5.11 -1.79
C GLY A 85 9.32 3.82 -0.97
N PRO A 86 9.97 3.92 0.21
CA PRO A 86 10.48 2.74 0.92
C PRO A 86 9.38 1.79 1.42
N GLY A 87 8.34 2.30 2.08
CA GLY A 87 7.27 1.47 2.64
C GLY A 87 6.51 0.68 1.57
N ALA A 88 6.12 1.37 0.49
CA ALA A 88 5.47 0.75 -0.65
C ALA A 88 6.36 -0.28 -1.37
N LEU A 89 7.68 -0.07 -1.43
CA LEU A 89 8.63 -1.03 -1.99
C LEU A 89 8.71 -2.33 -1.16
N ILE A 90 8.78 -2.22 0.17
CA ILE A 90 8.80 -3.40 1.05
C ILE A 90 7.51 -4.22 0.87
N LEU A 91 6.36 -3.55 0.85
CA LEU A 91 5.08 -4.20 0.57
C LEU A 91 5.04 -4.83 -0.82
N SER A 92 5.53 -4.13 -1.84
CA SER A 92 5.61 -4.62 -3.22
C SER A 92 6.42 -5.90 -3.34
N HIS A 93 7.54 -5.98 -2.62
CA HIS A 93 8.35 -7.20 -2.59
C HIS A 93 7.58 -8.37 -1.98
N CYS A 94 6.81 -8.14 -0.90
CA CYS A 94 5.95 -9.16 -0.30
C CYS A 94 4.83 -9.59 -1.26
N VAL A 95 4.20 -8.65 -1.97
CA VAL A 95 3.19 -8.93 -3.00
C VAL A 95 3.78 -9.78 -4.12
N ALA A 96 4.90 -9.35 -4.71
CA ALA A 96 5.55 -10.06 -5.80
C ALA A 96 5.99 -11.48 -5.41
N ARG A 97 6.51 -11.65 -4.17
CA ARG A 97 6.88 -12.96 -3.62
C ARG A 97 5.69 -13.92 -3.54
N ALA A 98 4.53 -13.43 -3.15
CA ALA A 98 3.33 -14.23 -2.95
C ALA A 98 2.47 -14.41 -4.22
N HIS A 99 2.63 -13.56 -5.23
CA HIS A 99 1.81 -13.59 -6.45
C HIS A 99 2.18 -14.80 -7.34
N PRO A 100 1.19 -15.56 -7.85
CA PRO A 100 1.46 -16.77 -8.64
C PRO A 100 2.25 -16.51 -9.92
N SER A 101 2.08 -15.33 -10.54
CA SER A 101 2.85 -14.93 -11.73
C SER A 101 4.32 -14.62 -11.47
N ARG A 102 4.76 -14.52 -10.20
CA ARG A 102 6.13 -14.17 -9.81
C ARG A 102 6.66 -12.92 -10.54
N PRO A 103 5.93 -11.78 -10.49
CA PRO A 103 6.33 -10.57 -11.19
C PRO A 103 7.67 -10.04 -10.68
N ILE A 104 8.40 -9.32 -11.53
CA ILE A 104 9.56 -8.56 -11.09
C ILE A 104 9.12 -7.36 -10.23
N VAL A 105 10.00 -6.90 -9.35
CA VAL A 105 9.76 -5.70 -8.54
C VAL A 105 10.55 -4.54 -9.13
N VAL A 106 9.86 -3.45 -9.42
CA VAL A 106 10.47 -2.18 -9.85
C VAL A 106 9.93 -1.04 -8.99
N TYR A 107 10.69 0.05 -8.88
CA TYR A 107 10.24 1.23 -8.13
C TYR A 107 10.58 2.52 -8.87
N GLY A 108 9.66 3.48 -8.79
CA GLY A 108 9.85 4.83 -9.29
C GLY A 108 10.52 5.73 -8.25
N ALA A 109 11.32 6.68 -8.73
CA ALA A 109 11.89 7.76 -7.93
C ALA A 109 10.95 8.98 -7.94
N LYS A 110 10.59 9.49 -6.75
CA LYS A 110 9.85 10.75 -6.61
C LYS A 110 10.79 11.92 -6.87
N GLY A 111 10.33 12.90 -7.62
CA GLY A 111 11.11 14.11 -7.91
C GLY A 111 10.23 15.29 -8.33
N LEU A 112 10.89 16.36 -8.74
CA LEU A 112 10.27 17.55 -9.29
C LEU A 112 10.72 17.74 -10.73
N SER A 113 9.77 18.05 -11.62
CA SER A 113 10.02 18.44 -13.00
C SER A 113 9.27 19.72 -13.28
N ARG A 114 9.98 20.79 -13.64
CA ARG A 114 9.40 22.13 -13.90
C ARG A 114 8.45 22.60 -12.79
N GLY A 115 8.85 22.39 -11.53
CA GLY A 115 8.08 22.78 -10.35
C GLY A 115 6.87 21.90 -10.02
N LYS A 116 6.61 20.82 -10.78
CA LYS A 116 5.52 19.86 -10.52
C LYS A 116 6.09 18.53 -10.03
N ARG A 117 5.37 17.88 -9.10
CA ARG A 117 5.70 16.52 -8.63
C ARG A 117 5.63 15.54 -9.80
N ARG A 118 6.62 14.65 -9.88
CA ARG A 118 6.68 13.57 -10.88
C ARG A 118 7.25 12.31 -10.24
N VAL A 119 6.88 11.17 -10.80
CA VAL A 119 7.58 9.90 -10.57
C VAL A 119 8.28 9.49 -11.87
N SER A 120 9.54 9.12 -11.79
CA SER A 120 10.32 8.64 -12.95
C SER A 120 10.88 7.25 -12.68
N LEU A 121 10.96 6.43 -13.73
CA LEU A 121 11.58 5.11 -13.64
C LEU A 121 13.12 5.25 -13.75
N PRO A 122 13.90 4.73 -12.77
CA PRO A 122 15.35 4.63 -12.87
C PRO A 122 15.82 3.97 -14.18
N ALA A 123 16.97 4.39 -14.70
CA ALA A 123 17.49 3.96 -16.00
C ALA A 123 17.70 2.44 -16.07
N GLU A 124 18.09 1.84 -14.95
CA GLU A 124 18.35 0.40 -14.79
C GLU A 124 17.09 -0.45 -15.00
N PHE A 125 15.91 0.13 -14.73
CA PHE A 125 14.61 -0.52 -14.85
C PHE A 125 13.93 -0.27 -16.20
N GLN A 126 14.37 0.71 -17.00
CA GLN A 126 13.72 1.02 -18.29
C GLN A 126 13.66 -0.20 -19.22
N ARG A 127 14.70 -1.04 -19.22
CA ARG A 127 14.74 -2.27 -20.03
C ARG A 127 13.79 -3.39 -19.56
N LEU A 128 13.28 -3.27 -18.34
CA LEU A 128 12.44 -4.27 -17.68
C LEU A 128 10.95 -4.05 -17.96
N ILE A 129 10.55 -2.82 -18.27
CA ILE A 129 9.17 -2.46 -18.61
C ILE A 129 9.12 -2.20 -20.11
N ARG A 130 8.38 -3.05 -20.83
CA ARG A 130 8.20 -2.98 -22.30
C ARG A 130 6.73 -2.70 -22.63
N PRO A 131 6.42 -2.23 -23.85
CA PRO A 131 5.04 -2.07 -24.26
C PRO A 131 4.21 -3.36 -24.06
N GLY A 132 3.03 -3.21 -23.47
CA GLY A 132 2.15 -4.33 -23.10
C GLY A 132 2.51 -5.07 -21.80
N THR A 133 3.50 -4.59 -21.02
CA THR A 133 3.79 -5.13 -19.69
C THR A 133 2.61 -4.91 -18.76
N ARG A 134 2.10 -5.96 -18.12
CA ARG A 134 1.02 -5.84 -17.13
C ARG A 134 1.61 -5.46 -15.77
N VAL A 135 1.38 -4.21 -15.38
CA VAL A 135 1.94 -3.64 -14.15
C VAL A 135 0.87 -3.60 -13.06
N LEU A 136 1.19 -4.17 -11.89
CA LEU A 136 0.40 -3.98 -10.66
C LEU A 136 1.01 -2.83 -9.86
N LEU A 137 0.23 -1.75 -9.68
CA LEU A 137 0.63 -0.63 -8.84
C LEU A 137 0.34 -0.93 -7.37
N VAL A 138 1.33 -0.75 -6.50
CA VAL A 138 1.21 -0.99 -5.06
C VAL A 138 1.66 0.26 -4.31
N GLU A 139 0.84 0.73 -3.36
CA GLU A 139 1.17 1.81 -2.44
C GLU A 139 0.89 1.35 -1.01
N ASP A 140 1.67 1.84 -0.04
CA ASP A 140 1.52 1.52 1.39
C ASP A 140 0.33 2.26 2.04
N LEU A 141 0.09 3.50 1.63
CA LEU A 141 -0.96 4.36 2.13
C LEU A 141 -1.49 5.23 1.01
N VAL A 142 -2.81 5.16 0.78
CA VAL A 142 -3.49 6.02 -0.18
C VAL A 142 -4.25 7.10 0.59
N SER A 143 -3.88 8.36 0.36
CA SER A 143 -4.62 9.53 0.86
C SER A 143 -5.43 10.15 -0.27
N SER A 144 -4.89 11.15 -0.98
CA SER A 144 -5.54 11.83 -2.11
C SER A 144 -5.45 11.06 -3.44
N GLY A 145 -4.76 9.91 -3.47
CA GLY A 145 -4.48 9.19 -4.71
C GLY A 145 -3.46 9.85 -5.64
N THR A 146 -2.90 11.02 -5.28
CA THR A 146 -2.00 11.77 -6.16
C THR A 146 -0.76 10.96 -6.58
N THR A 147 -0.17 10.18 -5.67
CA THR A 147 0.99 9.33 -6.02
C THR A 147 0.62 8.22 -6.99
N LEU A 148 -0.56 7.59 -6.82
CA LEU A 148 -1.04 6.58 -7.77
C LEU A 148 -1.26 7.18 -9.15
N ASN A 149 -1.85 8.37 -9.26
CA ASN A 149 -2.02 9.04 -10.56
C ASN A 149 -0.68 9.28 -11.27
N LEU A 150 0.37 9.69 -10.53
CA LEU A 150 1.71 9.86 -11.10
C LEU A 150 2.33 8.53 -11.56
N LEU A 151 2.04 7.43 -10.86
CA LEU A 151 2.48 6.10 -11.29
C LEU A 151 1.72 5.60 -12.52
N ILE A 152 0.41 5.87 -12.61
CA ILE A 152 -0.41 5.57 -13.78
C ILE A 152 0.14 6.32 -15.00
N GLU A 153 0.32 7.64 -14.88
CA GLU A 153 0.92 8.47 -15.95
C GLU A 153 2.29 7.94 -16.38
N LEU A 154 3.12 7.47 -15.44
CA LEU A 154 4.42 6.88 -15.75
C LEU A 154 4.26 5.58 -16.55
N VAL A 155 3.37 4.68 -16.16
CA VAL A 155 3.14 3.41 -16.87
C VAL A 155 2.57 3.67 -18.26
N GLU A 156 1.59 4.57 -18.40
CA GLU A 156 1.01 4.95 -19.69
C GLU A 156 2.06 5.54 -20.65
N GLN A 157 3.06 6.28 -20.13
CA GLN A 157 4.17 6.80 -20.92
C GLN A 157 5.15 5.73 -21.41
N LEU A 158 5.17 4.55 -20.79
CA LEU A 158 6.06 3.44 -21.15
C LEU A 158 5.44 2.50 -22.20
N GLY A 159 4.14 2.65 -22.51
CA GLY A 159 3.37 1.82 -23.44
C GLY A 159 2.92 0.50 -22.85
#